data_AF-J8B0P3-F1
#
_entry.id   AF-J8B0P3-F1
#
_cell.length_a   1.000
_cell.length_b   1.000
_cell.length_c   1.000
_cell.angle_alpha   90.00
_cell.angle_beta   90.00
_cell.angle_gamma   90.00
#
_symmetry.space_group_name_H-M   'P 1'
#
loop_
_entity.id
_entity.type
_entity.pdbx_description
1 polymer ?
#
loop_
_entity_poly.entity_id
_entity_poly.type
_entity_poly.pdbx_seq_one_letter_code
_entity_poly.pdbx_strand_id
1 'polypeptide(L)'
;MFFLAIHTCPSTQNALGLLNQALKLTLTNVNFLSEKEIDIMHTMAVIYAENGEYEKSIGILKKCLINFNRIEFPGNKEIKLRIIYTLTKCLHLTYEHVEAIKYSDIGIKLAININSLYLLGELNFEKGSNLLELQQSSEDGFNYINKALFIIVLMFLLQYYAV
;
A
#
# COMPACT_ATOMS: atom_id res chain seq x y z
N MET A 1 -20.89 -4.72 -1.29
CA MET A 1 -21.40 -5.85 -2.09
C MET A 1 -20.86 -5.76 -3.51
N PHE A 2 -19.59 -6.09 -3.70
CA PHE A 2 -18.98 -6.39 -5.00
C PHE A 2 -18.05 -7.59 -4.76
N PHE A 3 -18.65 -8.76 -4.66
CA PHE A 3 -17.95 -10.03 -4.60
C PHE A 3 -18.61 -10.91 -5.66
N LEU A 4 -18.00 -11.00 -6.83
CA LEU A 4 -17.99 -12.13 -7.79
C LEU A 4 -17.58 -11.62 -9.17
N ALA A 5 -16.30 -11.78 -9.48
CA ALA A 5 -15.84 -12.09 -10.83
C ALA A 5 -14.47 -12.77 -10.72
N ILE A 6 -14.47 -14.07 -10.41
CA ILE A 6 -13.33 -14.96 -10.66
C ILE A 6 -13.26 -15.19 -12.18
N HIS A 7 -12.87 -14.15 -12.89
CA HIS A 7 -12.30 -14.21 -14.22
C HIS A 7 -11.18 -13.19 -14.22
N THR A 8 -9.94 -13.64 -14.12
CA THR A 8 -8.78 -12.80 -14.42
C THR A 8 -9.02 -12.18 -15.80
N CYS A 9 -9.31 -10.89 -15.84
CA CYS A 9 -9.66 -10.21 -17.08
C CYS A 9 -8.47 -10.32 -18.04
N PRO A 10 -8.67 -10.59 -19.35
CA PRO A 10 -7.57 -10.64 -20.32
C PRO A 10 -6.68 -9.39 -20.29
N SER A 11 -7.25 -8.23 -19.95
CA SER A 11 -6.52 -6.98 -19.72
C SER A 11 -5.50 -7.07 -18.57
N THR A 12 -5.82 -7.79 -17.50
CA THR A 12 -4.94 -7.98 -16.34
C THR A 12 -3.72 -8.83 -16.69
N GLN A 13 -3.93 -9.94 -17.40
CA GLN A 13 -2.82 -10.80 -17.84
C GLN A 13 -1.91 -10.07 -18.82
N ASN A 14 -2.49 -9.27 -19.72
CA ASN A 14 -1.74 -8.42 -20.64
C ASN A 14 -0.93 -7.35 -19.89
N ALA A 15 -1.52 -6.69 -18.89
CA ALA A 15 -0.82 -5.70 -18.07
C ALA A 15 0.37 -6.31 -17.32
N LEU A 16 0.18 -7.48 -16.69
CA LEU A 16 1.28 -8.21 -16.04
C LEU A 16 2.35 -8.65 -17.04
N GLY A 17 1.96 -9.02 -18.27
CA GLY A 17 2.89 -9.34 -19.35
C GLY A 17 3.79 -8.15 -19.70
N LEU A 18 3.20 -6.97 -19.90
CA LEU A 18 3.92 -5.73 -20.19
C LEU A 18 4.84 -5.31 -19.03
N LEU A 19 4.36 -5.40 -17.79
CA LEU A 19 5.16 -5.08 -16.60
C LEU A 19 6.35 -6.04 -16.44
N ASN A 20 6.16 -7.33 -16.72
CA ASN A 20 7.25 -8.30 -16.72
C ASN A 20 8.29 -8.01 -17.81
N GLN A 21 7.86 -7.59 -19.00
CA GLN A 21 8.77 -7.17 -20.06
C GLN A 21 9.55 -5.92 -19.65
N ALA A 22 8.87 -4.91 -19.10
CA ALA A 22 9.50 -3.70 -18.59
C ALA A 22 10.53 -4.03 -17.49
N LEU A 23 10.17 -4.90 -16.54
CA LEU A 23 11.06 -5.33 -15.48
C LEU A 23 12.29 -6.06 -16.05
N LYS A 24 12.13 -6.93 -17.04
CA LYS A 24 13.28 -7.61 -17.69
C LYS A 24 14.23 -6.65 -18.40
N LEU A 25 13.71 -5.56 -18.96
CA LEU A 25 14.51 -4.55 -19.64
C LEU A 25 15.27 -3.64 -18.67
N THR A 26 14.74 -3.43 -17.46
CA THR A 26 15.34 -2.54 -16.47
C THR A 26 16.21 -3.27 -15.46
N LEU A 27 15.90 -4.53 -15.14
CA LEU A 27 16.55 -5.31 -14.10
C LEU A 27 18.04 -5.50 -14.36
N THR A 28 18.85 -4.75 -13.62
CA THR A 28 20.31 -4.84 -13.68
C THR A 28 20.89 -5.76 -12.61
N ASN A 29 20.25 -5.85 -11.44
CA ASN A 29 20.68 -6.70 -10.34
C ASN A 29 19.48 -7.21 -9.51
N VAL A 30 19.29 -8.54 -9.48
CA VAL A 30 18.19 -9.19 -8.74
C VAL A 30 18.21 -8.94 -7.23
N ASN A 31 19.39 -8.60 -6.67
CA ASN A 31 19.59 -8.36 -5.24
C ASN A 31 19.49 -6.88 -4.86
N PHE A 32 19.55 -5.95 -5.83
CA PHE A 32 19.52 -4.51 -5.59
C PHE A 32 18.64 -3.84 -6.63
N LEU A 33 17.38 -3.63 -6.26
CA LEU A 33 16.41 -3.03 -7.16
C LEU A 33 16.52 -1.50 -7.18
N SER A 34 16.41 -0.91 -8.37
CA SER A 34 16.26 0.53 -8.54
C SER A 34 14.85 1.01 -8.15
N GLU A 35 14.66 2.32 -7.93
CA GLU A 35 13.32 2.89 -7.65
C GLU A 35 12.31 2.55 -8.75
N LYS A 36 12.73 2.55 -10.01
CA LYS A 36 11.88 2.20 -11.17
C LYS A 36 11.45 0.74 -11.13
N GLU A 37 12.38 -0.17 -10.82
CA GLU A 37 12.06 -1.60 -10.70
C GLU A 37 11.13 -1.86 -9.52
N ILE A 38 11.34 -1.17 -8.40
CA ILE A 38 10.46 -1.23 -7.23
C ILE A 38 9.05 -0.74 -7.60
N ASP A 39 8.92 0.34 -8.37
CA ASP A 39 7.63 0.89 -8.78
C ASP A 39 6.88 -0.05 -9.74
N ILE A 40 7.60 -0.68 -10.68
CA ILE A 40 7.04 -1.73 -11.56
C ILE A 40 6.53 -2.91 -10.71
N MET A 41 7.34 -3.38 -9.76
CA MET A 41 6.97 -4.49 -8.88
C MET A 41 5.81 -4.13 -7.95
N HIS A 42 5.76 -2.90 -7.43
CA HIS A 42 4.63 -2.40 -6.65
C HIS A 42 3.34 -2.42 -7.48
N THR A 43 3.39 -1.95 -8.72
CA THR A 43 2.25 -1.98 -9.65
C THR A 43 1.76 -3.41 -9.89
N MET A 44 2.68 -4.37 -10.10
CA MET A 44 2.33 -5.78 -10.22
C MET A 44 1.65 -6.32 -8.95
N ALA A 45 2.15 -5.94 -7.77
CA ALA A 45 1.56 -6.34 -6.50
C ALA A 45 0.14 -5.79 -6.31
N VAL A 46 -0.11 -4.54 -6.71
CA VAL A 46 -1.46 -3.95 -6.70
C VAL A 46 -2.40 -4.76 -7.59
N ILE A 47 -1.98 -5.12 -8.80
CA ILE A 47 -2.77 -5.94 -9.71
C ILE A 47 -3.11 -7.31 -9.08
N TYR A 48 -2.13 -7.95 -8.43
CA TYR A 48 -2.39 -9.20 -7.73
C TYR A 48 -3.39 -9.02 -6.57
N ALA A 49 -3.27 -7.95 -5.78
CA ALA A 49 -4.19 -7.66 -4.69
C ALA A 49 -5.63 -7.41 -5.20
N GLU A 50 -5.80 -6.65 -6.27
CA GLU A 50 -7.12 -6.38 -6.86
C GLU A 50 -7.77 -7.65 -7.45
N ASN A 51 -6.98 -8.66 -7.81
CA ASN A 51 -7.45 -9.99 -8.22
C ASN A 51 -7.68 -10.96 -7.05
N GLY A 52 -7.46 -10.54 -5.80
CA GLY A 52 -7.56 -11.42 -4.63
C GLY A 52 -6.35 -12.34 -4.40
N GLU A 53 -5.27 -12.21 -5.18
CA GLU A 53 -4.00 -12.92 -4.96
C GLU A 53 -3.17 -12.22 -3.85
N TYR A 54 -3.75 -12.06 -2.66
CA TYR A 54 -3.16 -11.26 -1.57
C TYR A 54 -1.80 -11.77 -1.10
N GLU A 55 -1.64 -13.07 -0.87
CA GLU A 55 -0.37 -13.66 -0.42
C GLU A 55 0.80 -13.38 -1.37
N LYS A 56 0.52 -13.45 -2.67
CA LYS A 56 1.49 -13.15 -3.72
C LYS A 56 1.83 -11.68 -3.74
N SER A 57 0.82 -10.82 -3.58
CA SER A 57 1.02 -9.37 -3.42
C SER A 57 1.91 -9.06 -2.20
N ILE A 58 1.60 -9.64 -1.04
CA ILE A 58 2.37 -9.49 0.20
C ILE A 58 3.84 -9.88 -0.01
N GLY A 59 4.10 -11.02 -0.66
CA GLY A 59 5.47 -11.47 -0.97
C GLY A 59 6.25 -10.46 -1.81
N ILE A 60 5.62 -9.90 -2.85
CA ILE A 60 6.24 -8.88 -3.71
C ILE A 60 6.45 -7.57 -2.93
N LEU A 61 5.47 -7.13 -2.15
CA LEU A 61 5.52 -5.89 -1.37
C LEU A 61 6.62 -5.94 -0.29
N LYS A 62 6.75 -7.06 0.43
CA LYS A 62 7.84 -7.27 1.40
C LYS A 62 9.21 -7.18 0.70
N LYS A 63 9.36 -7.75 -0.50
CA LYS A 63 10.59 -7.61 -1.31
C LYS A 63 10.84 -6.16 -1.76
N CYS A 64 9.81 -5.42 -2.16
CA CYS A 64 9.90 -4.01 -2.50
C CYS A 64 10.40 -3.17 -1.31
N LEU A 65 9.84 -3.38 -0.11
CA LEU A 65 10.27 -2.67 1.10
C LEU A 65 11.72 -2.94 1.47
N ILE A 66 12.15 -4.20 1.40
CA ILE A 66 13.55 -4.57 1.69
C ILE A 66 14.50 -3.85 0.74
N ASN A 67 14.18 -3.80 -0.55
CA ASN A 67 15.02 -3.11 -1.53
C ASN A 67 14.96 -1.58 -1.37
N PHE A 68 13.79 -1.01 -1.13
CA PHE A 68 13.66 0.43 -0.93
C PHE A 68 14.48 0.91 0.28
N ASN A 69 14.52 0.13 1.37
CA ASN A 69 15.31 0.48 2.56
C ASN A 69 16.83 0.45 2.33
N ARG A 70 17.31 -0.13 1.22
CA ARG A 70 18.73 -0.12 0.83
C ARG A 70 19.11 1.13 0.03
N ILE A 71 18.13 1.93 -0.40
CA ILE A 71 18.36 3.17 -1.15
C ILE A 71 18.64 4.27 -0.13
N GLU A 72 19.86 4.82 -0.17
CA GLU A 72 20.33 5.82 0.81
C GLU A 72 19.60 7.17 0.65
N PHE A 73 19.39 7.60 -0.59
CA PHE A 73 18.74 8.88 -0.92
C PHE A 73 17.65 8.68 -1.98
N PRO A 74 16.46 8.15 -1.60
CA PRO A 74 15.40 7.92 -2.56
C PRO A 74 14.85 9.25 -3.09
N GLY A 75 14.75 9.35 -4.41
CA GLY A 75 14.24 10.53 -5.11
C GLY A 75 12.75 10.75 -4.86
N ASN A 76 11.96 9.67 -4.77
CA ASN A 76 10.55 9.74 -4.41
C ASN A 76 10.21 8.89 -3.17
N LYS A 77 10.03 9.57 -2.03
CA LYS A 77 9.66 8.93 -0.75
C LYS A 77 8.24 8.38 -0.71
N GLU A 78 7.35 8.85 -1.58
CA GLU A 78 5.95 8.37 -1.65
C GLU A 78 5.85 6.95 -2.18
N ILE A 79 6.84 6.46 -2.94
CA ILE A 79 6.91 5.05 -3.38
C ILE A 79 6.82 4.13 -2.17
N LYS A 80 7.62 4.39 -1.13
CA LYS A 80 7.59 3.62 0.12
C LYS A 80 6.24 3.70 0.82
N LEU A 81 5.58 4.86 0.79
CA LEU A 81 4.28 5.05 1.41
C LEU A 81 3.20 4.22 0.70
N ARG A 82 3.18 4.21 -0.64
CA ARG A 82 2.27 3.35 -1.42
C ARG A 82 2.49 1.87 -1.13
N ILE A 83 3.75 1.43 -1.07
CA ILE A 83 4.08 0.03 -0.76
C ILE A 83 3.58 -0.36 0.64
N ILE A 84 3.82 0.49 1.65
CA ILE A 84 3.36 0.25 3.01
C ILE A 84 1.83 0.15 3.05
N TYR A 85 1.13 1.10 2.44
CA TYR A 85 -0.33 1.10 2.42
C TYR A 85 -0.90 -0.15 1.74
N THR A 86 -0.41 -0.52 0.54
CA THR A 86 -0.88 -1.73 -0.15
C THR A 86 -0.60 -2.98 0.69
N LEU A 87 0.55 -3.04 1.38
CA LEU A 87 0.91 -4.16 2.24
C LEU A 87 -0.03 -4.25 3.45
N THR A 88 -0.28 -3.13 4.14
CA THR A 88 -1.24 -3.05 5.24
C THR A 88 -2.62 -3.54 4.81
N LYS A 89 -3.14 -3.06 3.68
CA LYS A 89 -4.45 -3.47 3.15
C LYS A 89 -4.49 -4.97 2.86
N CYS A 90 -3.45 -5.53 2.25
CA CYS A 90 -3.39 -6.97 1.98
C CYS A 90 -3.35 -7.79 3.29
N LEU A 91 -2.54 -7.37 4.27
CA LEU A 91 -2.46 -8.04 5.57
C LEU A 91 -3.80 -7.99 6.32
N HIS A 92 -4.52 -6.87 6.26
CA HIS A 92 -5.88 -6.77 6.79
C HIS A 92 -6.81 -7.80 6.11
N LEU A 93 -6.81 -7.84 4.78
CA LEU A 93 -7.66 -8.76 4.01
C LEU A 93 -7.31 -10.25 4.21
N THR A 94 -6.11 -10.56 4.69
CA THR A 94 -5.67 -11.91 5.08
C THR A 94 -5.74 -12.17 6.59
N TYR A 95 -6.40 -11.30 7.35
CA TYR A 95 -6.58 -11.40 8.81
C TYR A 95 -5.28 -11.34 9.63
N GLU A 96 -4.20 -10.84 9.04
CA GLU A 96 -2.90 -10.60 9.69
C GLU A 96 -2.90 -9.26 10.45
N HIS A 97 -3.92 -9.04 11.30
CA HIS A 97 -4.24 -7.73 11.87
C HIS A 97 -3.10 -7.09 12.68
N VAL A 98 -2.34 -7.90 13.43
CA VAL A 98 -1.19 -7.42 14.22
C VAL A 98 -0.09 -6.87 13.31
N GLU A 99 0.21 -7.57 12.20
CA GLU A 99 1.21 -7.10 11.24
C GLU A 99 0.68 -5.89 10.46
N ALA A 100 -0.61 -5.87 10.11
CA ALA A 100 -1.26 -4.72 9.48
C ALA A 100 -1.14 -3.45 10.34
N ILE A 101 -1.46 -3.52 11.64
CA ILE A 101 -1.32 -2.39 12.58
C ILE A 101 0.12 -1.87 12.62
N LYS A 102 1.09 -2.78 12.70
CA LYS A 102 2.52 -2.43 12.70
C LYS A 102 2.91 -1.65 11.44
N TYR A 103 2.47 -2.09 10.27
CA TYR A 103 2.75 -1.38 9.03
C TYR A 103 1.97 -0.07 8.90
N SER A 104 0.74 0.00 9.39
CA SER A 104 0.00 1.27 9.48
C SER A 104 0.77 2.30 10.32
N ASP A 105 1.32 1.90 11.46
CA ASP A 105 2.12 2.80 12.30
C ASP A 105 3.39 3.31 11.61
N ILE A 106 4.07 2.45 10.87
CA ILE A 106 5.24 2.85 10.07
C ILE A 106 4.82 3.82 8.97
N GLY A 107 3.70 3.55 8.29
CA GLY A 107 3.18 4.38 7.21
C GLY A 107 2.74 5.75 7.70
N ILE A 108 1.98 5.82 8.80
CA ILE A 108 1.52 7.08 9.41
C ILE A 108 2.73 7.95 9.79
N LYS A 109 3.73 7.37 10.46
CA LYS A 109 4.97 8.09 10.80
C LYS A 109 5.70 8.59 9.55
N LEU A 110 5.78 7.76 8.50
CA LEU A 110 6.41 8.16 7.25
C LEU A 110 5.69 9.32 6.58
N ALA A 111 4.36 9.23 6.43
CA ALA A 111 3.53 10.26 5.83
C ALA A 111 3.70 11.62 6.54
N ILE A 112 3.67 11.60 7.88
CA ILE A 112 3.93 12.80 8.70
C ILE A 112 5.35 13.33 8.44
N ASN A 113 6.38 12.47 8.46
CA ASN A 113 7.76 12.88 8.26
C ASN A 113 8.05 13.49 6.89
N ILE A 114 7.28 13.10 5.86
CA ILE A 114 7.40 13.68 4.51
C ILE A 114 6.39 14.81 4.27
N ASN A 115 5.66 15.26 5.30
CA ASN A 115 4.62 16.27 5.23
C ASN A 115 3.57 16.00 4.14
N SER A 116 3.15 14.75 3.98
CA SER A 116 2.16 14.35 2.97
C SER A 116 0.87 13.88 3.62
N LEU A 117 -0.25 14.42 3.14
CA LEU A 117 -1.60 13.92 3.46
C LEU A 117 -1.97 12.71 2.60
N TYR A 118 -1.23 12.46 1.52
CA TYR A 118 -1.47 11.32 0.63
C TYR A 118 -1.35 10.01 1.42
N LEU A 119 -2.39 9.16 1.34
CA LEU A 119 -2.51 7.88 2.07
C LEU A 119 -2.54 7.96 3.60
N LEU A 120 -2.40 9.16 4.20
CA LEU A 120 -2.39 9.31 5.66
C LEU A 120 -3.76 8.96 6.24
N GLY A 121 -4.84 9.38 5.59
CA GLY A 121 -6.21 9.06 6.01
C GLY A 121 -6.46 7.56 5.92
N GLU A 122 -6.10 6.95 4.80
CA GLU A 122 -6.24 5.52 4.52
C GLU A 122 -5.46 4.67 5.52
N LEU A 123 -4.22 5.06 5.86
CA LEU A 123 -3.43 4.34 6.86
C LEU A 123 -4.01 4.46 8.28
N ASN A 124 -4.61 5.60 8.64
CA ASN A 124 -5.35 5.73 9.90
C ASN A 124 -6.61 4.85 9.88
N PHE A 125 -7.31 4.75 8.74
CA PHE A 125 -8.48 3.90 8.58
C PHE A 125 -8.12 2.42 8.75
N GLU A 126 -7.05 1.98 8.10
CA GLU A 126 -6.55 0.61 8.22
C GLU A 126 -6.15 0.30 9.67
N LYS A 127 -5.42 1.20 10.34
CA LYS A 127 -5.08 1.01 11.76
C LYS A 127 -6.32 0.87 12.64
N GLY A 128 -7.28 1.78 12.48
CA GLY A 128 -8.52 1.77 13.26
C GLY A 128 -9.31 0.48 13.05
N SER A 129 -9.49 0.07 11.79
CA SER A 129 -10.22 -1.14 11.42
C SER A 129 -9.58 -2.39 12.03
N ASN A 130 -8.26 -2.56 11.89
CA ASN A 130 -7.56 -3.74 12.44
C ASN A 130 -7.57 -3.76 13.99
N LEU A 131 -7.58 -2.60 14.66
CA LEU A 131 -7.74 -2.54 16.13
C LEU A 131 -9.14 -2.99 16.58
N LEU A 132 -10.17 -2.63 15.82
CA LEU A 132 -11.55 -3.06 16.08
C LEU A 132 -11.72 -4.56 15.86
N GLU A 133 -11.15 -5.11 14.78
CA GLU A 133 -11.18 -6.56 14.50
C GLU A 133 -10.51 -7.39 15.60
N LEU A 134 -9.41 -6.90 16.18
CA LEU A 134 -8.73 -7.56 17.30
C LEU A 134 -9.45 -7.45 18.64
N GLN A 135 -10.53 -6.66 18.73
CA GLN A 135 -11.25 -6.34 19.99
C GLN A 135 -10.35 -5.81 21.11
N GLN A 136 -9.13 -5.35 20.79
CA GLN A 136 -8.12 -4.97 21.77
C GLN A 136 -8.39 -3.58 22.38
N SER A 137 -8.96 -2.65 21.62
CA SER A 137 -9.34 -1.33 22.10
C SER A 137 -10.34 -0.68 21.16
N SER A 138 -11.63 -0.74 21.51
CA SER A 138 -12.69 -0.14 20.70
C SER A 138 -12.54 1.39 20.61
N GLU A 139 -12.17 2.03 21.72
CA GLU A 139 -11.95 3.48 21.78
C GLU A 139 -10.81 3.93 20.86
N ASP A 140 -9.64 3.26 20.92
CA ASP A 140 -8.52 3.61 20.04
C ASP A 140 -8.86 3.35 18.57
N GLY A 141 -9.52 2.24 18.29
CA GLY A 141 -10.02 1.90 16.95
C GLY A 141 -10.86 3.05 16.38
N PHE A 142 -11.90 3.47 17.09
CA PHE A 142 -12.76 4.58 16.67
C PHE A 142 -12.02 5.92 16.58
N ASN A 143 -11.08 6.20 17.49
CA ASN A 143 -10.26 7.40 17.43
C ASN A 143 -9.44 7.47 16.13
N TYR A 144 -8.88 6.35 15.68
CA TYR A 144 -8.17 6.27 14.41
C TYR A 144 -9.11 6.39 13.19
N ILE A 145 -10.30 5.78 13.23
CA ILE A 145 -11.31 5.95 12.18
C ILE A 145 -11.75 7.42 12.06
N ASN A 146 -11.98 8.12 13.17
CA ASN A 146 -12.36 9.53 13.16
C ASN A 146 -11.24 10.42 12.60
N LYS A 147 -9.98 10.15 12.94
CA LYS A 147 -8.82 10.83 12.34
C LYS A 147 -8.77 10.60 10.83
N ALA A 148 -8.98 9.36 10.38
CA ALA A 148 -9.01 9.02 8.96
C ALA A 148 -10.07 9.82 8.21
N LEU A 149 -11.30 9.85 8.74
CA LEU A 149 -12.41 10.61 8.16
C LEU A 149 -12.07 12.10 8.02
N PHE A 150 -11.54 12.70 9.08
CA PHE A 150 -11.14 14.11 9.06
C PHE A 150 -10.11 14.40 7.96
N ILE A 151 -9.06 13.57 7.85
CA ILE A 151 -7.97 13.75 6.88
C ILE A 151 -8.47 13.56 5.45
N ILE A 152 -9.30 12.54 5.21
CA ILE A 152 -9.88 12.26 3.89
C ILE A 152 -10.77 13.42 3.44
N VAL A 153 -11.64 13.91 4.32
CA VAL A 153 -12.51 15.07 4.02
C VAL A 153 -11.67 16.32 3.72
N LEU A 154 -10.65 16.59 4.53
CA LEU A 154 -9.74 17.72 4.30
C LEU A 154 -9.05 17.62 2.93
N MET A 155 -8.58 16.44 2.55
CA MET A 155 -7.94 16.20 1.25
C MET A 155 -8.90 16.47 0.08
N PHE A 156 -10.15 16.00 0.18
CA PHE A 156 -11.17 16.26 -0.84
C PHE A 156 -11.48 17.76 -1.00
N LEU A 157 -11.56 18.50 0.11
CA LEU A 157 -11.78 19.95 0.07
C LEU A 157 -10.60 20.67 -0.60
N LEU A 158 -9.36 20.32 -0.24
CA LEU A 158 -8.17 20.92 -0.86
C LEU A 158 -8.13 20.70 -2.38
N GLN A 159 -8.51 19.53 -2.87
CA GLN A 159 -8.60 19.26 -4.31
C GLN A 159 -9.66 20.11 -5.01
N TYR A 160 -10.79 20.35 -4.35
CA TYR A 160 -11.88 21.17 -4.90
C TYR A 160 -11.52 22.65 -5.02
N TYR A 161 -10.78 23.20 -4.04
CA TYR A 161 -10.37 24.61 -4.01
C TYR A 161 -9.04 24.91 -4.73
N ALA A 162 -8.32 23.89 -5.19
CA ALA A 162 -7.07 24.04 -5.94
C ALA A 162 -7.27 24.19 -7.46
N VAL A 163 -8.52 24.34 -7.91
CA VAL A 163 -8.94 24.61 -9.31
C VAL A 163 -9.42 26.05 -9.41
#